data_AF-A0A518JU57-F1
#
_entry.id   AF-A0A518JU57-F1
#
_cell.length_a   1.000
_cell.length_b   1.000
_cell.length_c   1.000
_cell.angle_alpha   90.00
_cell.angle_beta   90.00
_cell.angle_gamma   90.00
#
_symmetry.space_group_name_H-M   'P 1'
#
loop_
_entity.id
_entity.type
_entity.pdbx_description
1 polymer ?
#
loop_
_entity_poly.entity_id
_entity_poly.type
_entity_poly.pdbx_seq_one_letter_code
_entity_poly.pdbx_strand_id
1 'polypeptide(L)'
;MRRFDFSDRWRKQIVPLLDDLEVVLPLTLGMKLLTMEYQAGDPPCSYGDGEFERRRPREGCLSWYQPRRCCHNIAPFCWAIGRKLYPNLNWGFVSSNFHTVVVGYDYDWQKPRWLMDILLFQDHTPEESLELVKIEEWKFHATLPEYFASFAADPDKALKIFKEQAGRSNRAFLSA
;
A
#
# COMPACT_ATOMS: atom_id res chain seq x y z
N MET A 1 3.37 18.07 5.09
CA MET A 1 3.50 17.06 4.00
C MET A 1 2.20 17.09 3.17
N ARG A 2 2.13 16.56 1.94
CA ARG A 2 0.87 16.57 1.14
C ARG A 2 0.08 15.27 1.31
N ARG A 3 -1.25 15.36 1.42
CA ARG A 3 -2.15 14.20 1.36
C ARG A 3 -2.50 13.88 -0.08
N PHE A 4 -2.46 12.62 -0.46
CA PHE A 4 -3.06 12.18 -1.71
C PHE A 4 -4.58 12.00 -1.54
N ASP A 5 -5.36 12.81 -2.24
CA ASP A 5 -6.81 12.70 -2.26
C ASP A 5 -7.25 11.64 -3.30
N PHE A 6 -7.61 10.46 -2.81
CA PHE A 6 -8.06 9.37 -3.68
C PHE A 6 -9.39 9.69 -4.35
N SER A 7 -10.34 10.33 -3.66
CA SER A 7 -11.66 10.65 -4.21
C SER A 7 -11.57 11.54 -5.44
N ASP A 8 -10.80 12.63 -5.35
CA ASP A 8 -10.69 13.60 -6.43
C ASP A 8 -9.89 13.07 -7.63
N ARG A 9 -8.95 12.15 -7.36
CA ARG A 9 -7.98 11.68 -8.36
C ARG A 9 -8.34 10.32 -8.94
N TRP A 10 -9.30 9.59 -8.35
CA TRP A 10 -9.61 8.20 -8.70
C TRP A 10 -9.77 8.00 -10.21
N ARG A 11 -10.75 8.69 -10.79
CA ARG A 11 -11.13 8.49 -12.20
C ARG A 11 -10.02 8.89 -13.18
N LYS A 12 -9.25 9.93 -12.86
CA LYS A 12 -8.29 10.53 -13.81
C LYS A 12 -6.89 9.95 -13.70
N GLN A 13 -6.48 9.55 -12.50
CA GLN A 13 -5.10 9.15 -12.20
C GLN A 13 -4.98 7.68 -11.81
N ILE A 14 -6.00 7.10 -11.18
CA ILE A 14 -5.90 5.75 -10.60
C ILE A 14 -6.52 4.71 -11.53
N VAL A 15 -7.73 4.96 -12.06
CA VAL A 15 -8.41 4.04 -12.98
C VAL A 15 -7.51 3.58 -14.14
N PRO A 16 -6.72 4.46 -14.82
CA PRO A 16 -5.83 4.02 -15.88
C PRO A 16 -4.70 3.08 -15.44
N LEU A 17 -4.45 2.98 -14.14
CA LEU A 17 -3.38 2.16 -13.55
C LEU A 17 -3.90 0.83 -12.97
N LEU A 18 -5.22 0.61 -12.92
CA LEU A 18 -5.79 -0.57 -12.25
C LEU A 18 -5.48 -1.89 -12.96
N ASP A 19 -5.19 -1.84 -14.27
CA ASP A 19 -4.78 -3.00 -15.06
C ASP A 19 -3.24 -3.12 -15.20
N ASP A 20 -2.48 -2.20 -14.62
CA ASP A 20 -1.02 -2.23 -14.68
C ASP A 20 -0.48 -3.33 -13.75
N LEU A 21 0.32 -4.25 -14.29
CA LEU A 21 0.87 -5.38 -13.52
C LEU A 21 1.70 -4.95 -12.31
N GLU A 22 2.38 -3.79 -12.38
CA GLU A 22 3.14 -3.26 -11.24
C GLU A 22 2.24 -2.68 -10.14
N VAL A 23 0.94 -2.52 -10.40
CA VAL A 23 -0.08 -2.12 -9.40
C VAL A 23 -0.88 -3.32 -8.93
N VAL A 24 -1.29 -4.19 -9.87
CA VAL A 24 -2.05 -5.41 -9.58
C VAL A 24 -1.26 -6.36 -8.70
N LEU A 25 0.05 -6.55 -8.96
CA LEU A 25 0.82 -7.51 -8.18
C LEU A 25 1.00 -7.08 -6.71
N PRO A 26 1.43 -5.84 -6.38
CA PRO A 26 1.50 -5.41 -4.98
C PRO A 26 0.17 -5.48 -4.26
N LEU A 27 -0.94 -5.09 -4.92
CA LEU A 27 -2.30 -5.27 -4.37
C LEU A 27 -2.57 -6.74 -4.04
N THR A 28 -2.34 -7.63 -5.01
CA THR A 28 -2.61 -9.07 -4.87
C THR A 28 -1.78 -9.68 -3.74
N LEU A 29 -0.49 -9.34 -3.66
CA LEU A 29 0.39 -9.83 -2.60
C LEU A 29 -0.03 -9.31 -1.22
N GLY A 30 -0.38 -8.02 -1.12
CA GLY A 30 -0.87 -7.42 0.12
C GLY A 30 -2.16 -8.06 0.62
N MET A 31 -3.11 -8.30 -0.27
CA MET A 31 -4.37 -8.97 0.08
C MET A 31 -4.18 -10.48 0.35
N LYS A 32 -3.21 -11.13 -0.28
CA LYS A 32 -2.86 -12.53 0.04
C LYS A 32 -2.26 -12.71 1.43
N LEU A 33 -1.66 -11.68 2.02
CA LEU A 33 -1.29 -11.70 3.44
C LEU A 33 -2.50 -11.76 4.37
N LEU A 34 -3.65 -11.24 3.93
CA LEU A 34 -4.90 -11.31 4.69
C LEU A 34 -5.58 -12.67 4.49
N THR A 35 -5.69 -13.12 3.24
CA THR A 35 -6.31 -14.38 2.88
C THR A 35 -5.71 -14.96 1.60
N MET A 36 -5.30 -16.24 1.66
CA MET A 36 -4.71 -16.93 0.51
C MET A 36 -5.68 -17.10 -0.67
N GLU A 37 -6.98 -17.02 -0.40
CA GLU A 37 -8.05 -17.17 -1.39
C GLU A 37 -8.16 -15.97 -2.33
N TYR A 38 -7.67 -14.78 -1.92
CA TYR A 38 -7.72 -13.57 -2.74
C TYR A 38 -7.07 -13.78 -4.11
N GLN A 39 -7.79 -13.42 -5.17
CA GLN A 39 -7.34 -13.42 -6.55
C GLN A 39 -7.28 -11.99 -7.11
N ALA A 40 -6.41 -11.79 -8.10
CA ALA A 40 -6.38 -10.53 -8.84
C ALA A 40 -7.74 -10.27 -9.49
N GLY A 41 -8.27 -9.06 -9.30
CA GLY A 41 -9.61 -8.66 -9.77
C GLY A 41 -10.69 -8.77 -8.69
N ASP A 42 -10.48 -9.56 -7.64
CA ASP A 42 -11.42 -9.63 -6.52
C ASP A 42 -11.52 -8.26 -5.82
N PRO A 43 -12.72 -7.82 -5.41
CA PRO A 43 -12.90 -6.56 -4.69
C PRO A 43 -12.16 -6.59 -3.35
N PRO A 44 -11.12 -5.76 -3.10
CA PRO A 44 -10.51 -5.71 -1.77
C PRO A 44 -11.55 -5.47 -0.67
N CYS A 45 -12.55 -4.62 -0.94
CA CYS A 45 -13.61 -4.30 0.02
C CYS A 45 -14.43 -5.50 0.52
N SER A 46 -14.41 -6.67 -0.13
CA SER A 46 -15.10 -7.87 0.38
C SER A 46 -14.34 -8.64 1.45
N TYR A 47 -13.10 -8.25 1.76
CA TYR A 47 -12.24 -8.94 2.71
C TYR A 47 -12.00 -8.17 4.02
N GLY A 48 -12.57 -6.97 4.16
CA GLY A 48 -12.50 -6.18 5.39
C GLY A 48 -13.65 -6.42 6.37
N ASP A 49 -13.54 -5.81 7.55
CA ASP A 49 -14.58 -5.91 8.58
C ASP A 49 -15.82 -5.06 8.23
N GLY A 50 -16.98 -5.72 8.19
CA GLY A 50 -18.30 -5.09 8.31
C GLY A 50 -19.21 -5.23 7.09
N GLU A 51 -20.51 -5.28 7.35
CA GLU A 51 -21.54 -5.06 6.32
C GLU A 51 -21.29 -3.70 5.66
N PHE A 52 -21.59 -3.58 4.36
CA PHE A 52 -21.54 -2.33 3.62
C PHE A 52 -22.60 -1.35 4.13
N GLU A 53 -22.42 -0.83 5.35
CA GLU A 53 -23.50 -0.26 6.17
C GLU A 53 -24.19 0.95 5.56
N ARG A 54 -23.68 1.53 4.46
CA ARG A 54 -24.35 2.67 3.80
C ARG A 54 -24.32 2.69 2.27
N ARG A 55 -23.37 2.01 1.60
CA ARG A 55 -23.24 2.02 0.13
C ARG A 55 -22.65 0.73 -0.40
N ARG A 56 -23.33 0.11 -1.37
CA ARG A 56 -22.77 -1.01 -2.13
C ARG A 56 -21.50 -0.52 -2.87
N PRO A 57 -20.36 -1.20 -2.72
CA PRO A 57 -19.19 -0.93 -3.54
C PRO A 57 -19.55 -0.99 -5.01
N ARG A 58 -18.91 -0.12 -5.80
CA ARG A 58 -19.11 -0.09 -7.24
C ARG A 58 -17.82 -0.49 -7.91
N GLU A 59 -17.89 -1.48 -8.78
CA GLU A 59 -16.75 -1.97 -9.54
C GLU A 59 -15.99 -0.84 -10.24
N GLY A 60 -14.66 -0.90 -10.15
CA GLY A 60 -13.75 0.11 -10.70
C GLY A 60 -13.80 1.48 -10.00
N CYS A 61 -14.59 1.66 -8.92
CA CYS A 61 -14.64 2.89 -8.14
C CYS A 61 -13.81 2.78 -6.85
N LEU A 62 -13.49 3.91 -6.22
CA LEU A 62 -12.73 3.95 -4.97
C LEU A 62 -13.30 3.01 -3.90
N SER A 63 -14.62 2.96 -3.74
CA SER A 63 -15.29 2.10 -2.75
C SER A 63 -15.05 0.60 -2.96
N TRP A 64 -14.65 0.16 -4.16
CA TRP A 64 -14.23 -1.22 -4.44
C TRP A 64 -12.91 -1.58 -3.78
N TYR A 65 -12.01 -0.59 -3.60
CA TYR A 65 -10.63 -0.75 -3.14
C TYR A 65 -10.42 -0.30 -1.69
N GLN A 66 -11.49 -0.15 -0.91
CA GLN A 66 -11.43 0.29 0.50
C GLN A 66 -11.81 -0.85 1.46
N PRO A 67 -10.91 -1.82 1.73
CA PRO A 67 -11.13 -2.84 2.75
C PRO A 67 -11.00 -2.25 4.16
N ARG A 68 -12.10 -2.20 4.90
CA ARG A 68 -12.10 -1.70 6.29
C ARG A 68 -11.19 -2.55 7.17
N ARG A 69 -10.40 -1.88 8.02
CA ARG A 69 -9.46 -2.50 8.98
C ARG A 69 -8.37 -3.39 8.35
N CYS A 70 -8.14 -3.26 7.04
CA CYS A 70 -7.06 -3.97 6.33
C CYS A 70 -6.02 -2.99 5.79
N CYS A 71 -5.69 -1.95 6.56
CA CYS A 71 -4.73 -0.91 6.15
C CYS A 71 -3.36 -1.49 5.80
N HIS A 72 -2.87 -2.46 6.56
CA HIS A 72 -1.61 -3.17 6.27
C HIS A 72 -1.65 -3.90 4.92
N ASN A 73 -2.79 -4.53 4.60
CA ASN A 73 -2.93 -5.34 3.39
C ASN A 73 -3.15 -4.49 2.13
N ILE A 74 -3.76 -3.31 2.27
CA ILE A 74 -4.00 -2.39 1.15
C ILE A 74 -2.87 -1.38 0.94
N ALA A 75 -1.99 -1.17 1.93
CA ALA A 75 -0.84 -0.26 1.80
C ALA A 75 0.06 -0.57 0.58
N PRO A 76 0.36 -1.84 0.22
CA PRO A 76 1.08 -2.15 -1.01
C PRO A 76 0.46 -1.57 -2.30
N PHE A 77 -0.86 -1.50 -2.38
CA PHE A 77 -1.56 -0.86 -3.49
C PHE A 77 -1.29 0.65 -3.52
N CYS A 78 -1.40 1.33 -2.37
CA CYS A 78 -1.05 2.74 -2.24
C CYS A 78 0.42 3.00 -2.64
N TRP A 79 1.34 2.15 -2.23
CA TRP A 79 2.77 2.25 -2.59
C TRP A 79 2.99 2.16 -4.10
N ALA A 80 2.33 1.22 -4.77
CA ALA A 80 2.42 1.06 -6.21
C ALA A 80 1.85 2.28 -6.96
N ILE A 81 0.68 2.79 -6.53
CA ILE A 81 0.09 4.01 -7.08
C ILE A 81 1.01 5.21 -6.90
N GLY A 82 1.62 5.37 -5.72
CA GLY A 82 2.61 6.41 -5.44
C GLY A 82 3.77 6.40 -6.43
N ARG A 83 4.38 5.23 -6.62
CA ARG A 83 5.47 5.04 -7.58
C ARG A 83 5.08 5.40 -9.02
N LYS A 84 3.90 4.99 -9.46
CA LYS A 84 3.43 5.27 -10.83
C LYS A 84 3.17 6.75 -11.06
N LEU A 85 2.55 7.43 -10.10
CA LEU A 85 2.17 8.83 -10.24
C LEU A 85 3.35 9.79 -10.00
N TYR A 86 4.30 9.41 -9.16
CA TYR A 86 5.44 10.25 -8.76
C TYR A 86 6.74 9.44 -8.75
N PRO A 87 7.26 9.07 -9.93
CA PRO A 87 8.42 8.18 -10.05
C PRO A 87 9.74 8.80 -9.56
N ASN A 88 9.79 10.12 -9.38
CA ASN A 88 10.98 10.83 -8.88
C ASN A 88 11.05 10.87 -7.34
N LEU A 89 10.11 10.23 -6.65
CA LEU A 89 10.09 10.14 -5.20
C LEU A 89 10.45 8.72 -4.75
N ASN A 90 11.09 8.65 -3.59
CA ASN A 90 11.34 7.39 -2.91
C ASN A 90 10.11 7.01 -2.07
N TRP A 91 9.51 5.85 -2.34
CA TRP A 91 8.29 5.41 -1.66
C TRP A 91 8.58 4.31 -0.65
N GLY A 92 8.14 4.52 0.60
CA GLY A 92 8.26 3.54 1.68
C GLY A 92 7.00 3.45 2.54
N PHE A 93 7.06 2.61 3.56
CA PHE A 93 5.97 2.34 4.49
C PHE A 93 6.37 2.80 5.89
N VAL A 94 5.45 3.48 6.57
CA VAL A 94 5.53 3.68 8.02
C VAL A 94 4.43 2.81 8.62
N SER A 95 4.83 1.81 9.41
CA SER A 95 3.94 0.73 9.87
C SER A 95 4.10 0.47 11.36
N SER A 96 2.99 0.23 12.04
CA SER A 96 2.92 -0.33 13.40
C SER A 96 1.89 -1.46 13.43
N ASN A 97 1.54 -2.04 14.58
CA ASN A 97 0.45 -3.02 14.62
C ASN A 97 -0.92 -2.36 14.41
N PHE A 98 -1.04 -1.06 14.71
CA PHE A 98 -2.31 -0.35 14.64
C PHE A 98 -2.65 0.10 13.21
N HIS A 99 -1.68 0.64 12.47
CA HIS A 99 -1.92 1.21 11.14
C HIS A 99 -0.67 1.18 10.25
N THR A 100 -0.88 1.23 8.94
CA THR A 100 0.19 1.45 7.95
C THR A 100 -0.18 2.60 7.03
N VAL A 101 0.77 3.50 6.79
CA VAL A 101 0.68 4.52 5.75
C VAL A 101 1.86 4.41 4.78
N VAL A 102 1.64 4.88 3.55
CA VAL A 102 2.69 4.95 2.54
C VAL A 102 3.14 6.39 2.40
N VAL A 103 4.45 6.61 2.43
CA VAL A 103 5.05 7.95 2.39
C VAL A 103 6.05 8.05 1.24
N GLY A 104 5.89 9.08 0.43
CA GLY A 104 6.83 9.47 -0.64
C GLY A 104 7.80 10.53 -0.14
N TYR A 105 9.09 10.27 -0.23
CA TYR A 105 10.19 11.13 0.19
C TYR A 105 10.94 11.69 -1.02
N ASP A 106 11.68 12.79 -0.81
CA ASP A 106 12.74 13.20 -1.73
C ASP A 106 13.80 12.08 -1.87
N TYR A 107 14.63 12.17 -2.91
CA TYR A 107 15.60 11.11 -3.30
C TYR A 107 16.62 10.75 -2.21
N ASP A 108 16.81 11.60 -1.21
CA ASP A 108 17.74 11.43 -0.08
C ASP A 108 17.08 10.85 1.18
N TRP A 109 15.79 10.51 1.10
CA TRP A 109 14.95 10.05 2.22
C TRP A 109 14.81 11.04 3.39
N GLN A 110 15.23 12.30 3.25
CA GLN A 110 15.22 13.25 4.37
C GLN A 110 13.86 13.92 4.55
N LYS A 111 13.17 14.23 3.44
CA LYS A 111 11.97 15.05 3.47
C LYS A 111 10.74 14.30 2.95
N PRO A 112 9.72 14.02 3.80
CA PRO A 112 8.47 13.47 3.32
C PRO A 112 7.68 14.53 2.52
N ARG A 113 7.23 14.13 1.33
CA ARG A 113 6.50 14.97 0.38
C ARG A 113 5.03 14.61 0.29
N TRP A 114 4.74 13.31 0.24
CA TRP A 114 3.40 12.77 0.05
C TRP A 114 3.10 11.70 1.07
N LEU A 115 1.83 11.62 1.48
CA LEU A 115 1.27 10.51 2.22
C LEU A 115 0.06 9.96 1.46
N MET A 116 0.00 8.63 1.37
CA MET A 116 -1.11 7.88 0.79
C MET A 116 -1.70 6.94 1.84
N ASP A 117 -2.99 7.12 2.08
CA ASP A 117 -3.80 6.30 2.98
C ASP A 117 -5.21 6.19 2.39
N ILE A 118 -5.48 5.11 1.66
CA ILE A 118 -6.76 4.95 0.95
C ILE A 118 -7.97 4.80 1.90
N LEU A 119 -7.75 4.44 3.17
CA LEU A 119 -8.83 4.19 4.12
C LEU A 119 -9.19 5.43 4.94
N LEU A 120 -8.19 6.22 5.36
CA LEU A 120 -8.41 7.33 6.28
C LEU A 120 -8.20 8.72 5.65
N PHE A 121 -7.91 8.82 4.34
CA PHE A 121 -7.63 10.13 3.72
C PHE A 121 -8.77 11.14 3.82
N GLN A 122 -10.02 10.75 4.07
CA GLN A 122 -11.11 11.71 4.23
C GLN A 122 -11.19 12.27 5.66
N ASP A 123 -10.76 11.46 6.63
CA ASP A 123 -10.96 11.74 8.05
C ASP A 123 -9.69 12.28 8.73
N HIS A 124 -8.51 12.08 8.12
CA HIS A 124 -7.23 12.46 8.68
C HIS A 124 -6.42 13.34 7.72
N THR A 125 -5.71 14.31 8.29
CA THR A 125 -4.58 14.99 7.68
C THR A 125 -3.38 14.04 7.59
N PRO A 126 -2.36 14.33 6.74
CA PRO A 126 -1.15 13.52 6.68
C PRO A 126 -0.44 13.37 8.03
N GLU A 127 -0.42 14.44 8.81
CA GLU A 127 0.20 14.47 10.12
C GLU A 127 -0.56 13.57 11.12
N GLU A 128 -1.89 13.65 11.16
CA GLU A 128 -2.72 12.77 12.01
C GLU A 128 -2.61 11.29 11.59
N SER A 129 -2.58 10.99 10.29
CA SER A 129 -2.37 9.62 9.80
C SER A 129 -1.01 9.06 10.23
N LEU A 130 0.06 9.88 10.25
CA LEU A 130 1.36 9.45 10.76
C LEU A 130 1.37 9.28 12.28
N GLU A 131 0.74 10.19 13.01
CA GLU A 131 0.63 10.09 14.46
C GLU A 131 -0.08 8.80 14.86
N LEU A 132 -1.15 8.43 14.16
CA LEU A 132 -1.89 7.20 14.38
C LEU A 132 -1.00 5.94 14.29
N VAL A 133 -0.10 5.90 13.31
CA VAL A 133 0.88 4.80 13.21
C VAL A 133 1.84 4.81 14.40
N LYS A 134 2.28 6.00 14.83
CA LYS A 134 3.30 6.19 15.86
C LYS A 134 2.77 6.11 17.30
N ILE A 135 1.49 5.79 17.50
CA ILE A 135 0.94 5.51 18.84
C ILE A 135 1.58 4.26 19.45
N GLU A 136 2.01 3.32 18.61
CA GLU A 136 2.72 2.11 19.02
C GLU A 136 4.17 2.10 18.51
N GLU A 137 4.91 1.04 18.86
CA GLU A 137 6.19 0.74 18.23
C GLU A 137 5.98 0.64 16.71
N TRP A 138 6.69 1.50 15.99
CA TRP A 138 6.58 1.62 14.55
C TRP A 138 7.93 1.36 13.89
N LYS A 139 7.87 0.93 12.63
CA LYS A 139 9.02 0.67 11.78
C LYS A 139 8.84 1.36 10.44
N PHE A 140 9.97 1.74 9.86
CA PHE A 140 10.04 2.22 8.50
C PHE A 140 10.56 1.10 7.59
N HIS A 141 9.87 0.87 6.48
CA HIS A 141 10.27 -0.09 5.44
C HIS A 141 10.49 0.67 4.14
N ALA A 142 11.74 0.69 3.65
CA ALA A 142 12.10 1.46 2.47
C ALA A 142 11.63 0.76 1.18
N THR A 143 11.37 -0.56 1.24
CA THR A 143 11.01 -1.36 0.08
C THR A 143 9.83 -2.30 0.35
N LEU A 144 9.15 -2.71 -0.72
CA LEU A 144 8.06 -3.69 -0.66
C LEU A 144 8.52 -5.06 -0.09
N PRO A 145 9.69 -5.62 -0.47
CA PRO A 145 10.20 -6.84 0.16
C PRO A 145 10.47 -6.70 1.67
N GLU A 146 11.02 -5.57 2.12
CA GLU A 146 11.21 -5.31 3.56
C GLU A 146 9.89 -5.24 4.31
N TYR A 147 8.87 -4.62 3.68
CA TYR A 147 7.53 -4.56 4.24
C TYR A 147 6.93 -5.96 4.39
N PHE A 148 6.93 -6.77 3.33
CA PHE A 148 6.38 -8.13 3.39
C PHE A 148 7.14 -9.07 4.33
N ALA A 149 8.46 -8.96 4.37
CA ALA A 149 9.28 -9.74 5.28
C ALA A 149 8.91 -9.50 6.75
N SER A 150 8.41 -8.29 7.09
CA SER A 150 8.06 -7.94 8.47
C SER A 150 6.89 -8.74 9.05
N PHE A 151 6.07 -9.39 8.21
CA PHE A 151 4.97 -10.26 8.63
C PHE A 151 5.40 -11.73 8.84
N ALA A 152 6.62 -12.09 8.46
CA ALA A 152 7.12 -13.45 8.64
C ALA A 152 7.60 -13.71 10.07
N ALA A 153 7.56 -14.97 10.50
CA ALA A 153 8.14 -15.38 11.80
C ALA A 153 9.65 -15.09 11.90
N ASP A 154 10.35 -15.12 10.76
CA ASP A 154 11.76 -14.77 10.62
C ASP A 154 11.91 -13.78 9.44
N PRO A 155 11.84 -12.46 9.71
CA PRO A 155 11.91 -11.43 8.68
C PRO A 155 13.22 -11.43 7.88
N ASP A 156 14.36 -11.67 8.52
CA ASP A 156 15.66 -11.64 7.85
C ASP A 156 15.79 -12.78 6.85
N LYS A 157 15.34 -13.98 7.23
CA LYS A 157 15.29 -15.14 6.34
C LYS A 157 14.31 -14.91 5.19
N ALA A 158 13.12 -14.36 5.47
CA ALA A 158 12.14 -14.05 4.43
C ALA A 158 12.69 -13.04 3.41
N LEU A 159 13.33 -11.97 3.89
CA LEU A 159 13.94 -10.95 3.03
C LEU A 159 15.07 -11.53 2.19
N LYS A 160 15.90 -12.41 2.75
CA LYS A 160 16.96 -13.12 2.00
C LYS A 160 16.35 -13.94 0.85
N ILE A 161 15.29 -14.70 1.11
CA ILE A 161 14.59 -15.49 0.09
C ILE A 161 14.02 -14.58 -1.02
N PHE A 162 13.37 -13.48 -0.65
CA PHE A 162 12.84 -12.51 -1.63
C PHE A 162 13.96 -11.94 -2.51
N LYS A 163 15.09 -11.54 -1.93
CA LYS A 163 16.26 -11.03 -2.67
C LYS A 163 16.84 -12.09 -3.61
N GLU A 164 16.97 -13.34 -3.15
CA GLU A 164 17.48 -14.44 -3.97
C GLU A 164 16.55 -14.78 -5.14
N GLN A 165 15.23 -14.82 -4.91
CA GLN A 165 14.24 -15.09 -5.96
C GLN A 165 14.20 -13.95 -6.98
N ALA A 166 14.21 -12.71 -6.53
CA ALA A 166 14.17 -11.56 -7.42
C ALA A 166 15.48 -11.39 -8.21
N GLY A 167 16.63 -11.77 -7.65
CA GLY A 167 17.91 -11.84 -8.36
C GLY A 167 17.94 -12.92 -9.45
N ARG A 168 17.15 -14.00 -9.31
CA ARG A 168 16.99 -15.05 -10.33
C ARG A 168 16.02 -14.64 -11.45
N SER A 169 15.06 -13.77 -11.16
CA SER A 169 14.03 -13.28 -12.10
C SER A 169 14.43 -12.02 -12.87
N ASN A 170 15.74 -11.78 -13.08
CA ASN A 170 16.28 -10.45 -13.32
C ASN A 170 15.83 -9.78 -14.65
N ARG A 171 14.88 -8.83 -14.58
CA ARG A 171 14.98 -7.45 -15.14
C ARG A 171 13.79 -6.51 -14.87
N ALA A 172 12.68 -6.95 -14.26
CA ALA A 172 11.52 -6.08 -14.04
C ALA A 172 11.26 -5.65 -12.58
N PHE A 173 11.76 -6.40 -11.57
CA PHE A 173 11.21 -6.28 -10.21
C PHE A 173 12.03 -5.49 -9.17
N LEU A 174 13.34 -5.26 -9.39
CA LEU A 174 14.23 -4.69 -8.36
C LEU A 174 15.15 -3.57 -8.84
N SER A 175 14.99 -3.08 -10.07
CA SER A 175 15.78 -1.95 -10.59
C SER A 175 14.87 -0.80 -11.01
N ALA A 176 14.18 -0.22 -10.04
CA ALA A 176 13.64 1.13 -10.06
C ALA A 176 13.28 1.54 -8.62
#